data_AF-A0A960ESJ3-F1
#
_entry.id   AF-A0A960ESJ3-F1
#
_cell.length_a   1.000
_cell.length_b   1.000
_cell.length_c   1.000
_cell.angle_alpha   90.00
_cell.angle_beta   90.00
_cell.angle_gamma   90.00
#
_symmetry.space_group_name_H-M   'P 1'
#
loop_
_entity.id
_entity.type
_entity.pdbx_description
1 polymer ?
#
loop_
_entity_poly.entity_id
_entity_poly.type
_entity_poly.pdbx_seq_one_letter_code
_entity_poly.pdbx_strand_id
1 'polypeptide(L)'
;MTISERSRQNLFNRLDEQLGPEEAETMMELLPHQGWSDVARTGDIQALERSLNDRITAESALLRAEMAELRGELRNDMADLRGELRSDMSGLQLSLTEQFASFRDELHRDQRTLQRQIILALVVALISVVISAAGLG
;
A
#
# COMPACT_ATOMS: atom_id res chain seq x y z
N MET A 1 53.71 -16.72 -4.18
CA MET A 1 55.12 -16.50 -4.56
C MET A 1 55.14 -16.21 -6.05
N THR A 2 55.33 -14.96 -6.46
CA THR A 2 55.32 -14.53 -7.87
C THR A 2 56.72 -14.75 -8.46
N ILE A 3 56.85 -15.63 -9.44
CA ILE A 3 58.11 -15.80 -10.21
C ILE A 3 58.29 -14.52 -11.03
N SER A 4 59.32 -13.72 -10.74
CA SER A 4 59.57 -12.45 -11.45
C SER A 4 59.96 -12.68 -12.92
N GLU A 5 59.73 -11.71 -13.80
CA GLU A 5 60.22 -11.70 -15.20
C GLU A 5 61.71 -12.05 -15.27
N ARG A 6 62.49 -11.51 -14.31
CA ARG A 6 63.93 -11.74 -14.20
C ARG A 6 64.29 -13.20 -13.88
N SER A 7 63.47 -13.86 -13.07
CA SER A 7 63.63 -15.28 -12.76
C SER A 7 63.33 -16.16 -13.98
N ARG A 8 62.36 -15.75 -14.81
CA ARG A 8 62.01 -16.43 -16.06
C ARG A 8 63.12 -16.29 -17.11
N GLN A 9 63.65 -15.09 -17.28
CA GLN A 9 64.79 -14.86 -18.18
C GLN A 9 66.03 -15.69 -17.79
N ASN A 10 66.31 -15.79 -16.49
CA ASN A 10 67.45 -16.57 -15.99
C ASN A 10 67.24 -18.09 -16.18
N LEU A 11 65.98 -18.56 -16.09
CA LEU A 11 65.62 -19.95 -16.40
C LEU A 11 65.79 -20.25 -17.90
N PHE A 12 65.33 -19.35 -18.78
CA PHE A 12 65.51 -19.47 -20.24
C PHE A 12 66.99 -19.62 -20.59
N ASN A 13 67.85 -18.72 -20.09
CA ASN A 13 69.28 -18.75 -20.40
C ASN A 13 69.96 -20.07 -19.96
N ARG A 14 69.53 -20.65 -18.83
CA ARG A 14 70.07 -21.94 -18.36
C ARG A 14 69.57 -23.14 -19.17
N LEU A 15 68.33 -23.07 -19.65
CA LEU A 15 67.77 -24.10 -20.52
C LEU A 15 68.42 -24.06 -21.91
N ASP A 16 68.65 -22.87 -22.45
CA ASP A 16 69.32 -22.64 -23.73
C ASP A 16 70.74 -23.20 -23.73
N GLU A 17 71.52 -22.95 -22.67
CA GLU A 17 72.88 -23.51 -22.52
C GLU A 17 72.95 -25.04 -22.48
N GLN A 18 71.91 -25.72 -21.98
CA GLN A 18 71.96 -27.18 -21.77
C GLN A 18 71.21 -28.00 -22.81
N LEU A 19 70.13 -27.45 -23.37
CA LEU A 19 69.20 -28.16 -24.25
C LEU A 19 69.21 -27.62 -25.67
N GLY A 20 69.73 -26.40 -25.87
CA GLY A 20 69.64 -25.68 -27.13
C GLY A 20 68.43 -24.72 -27.18
N PRO A 21 68.44 -23.77 -28.12
CA PRO A 21 67.49 -22.68 -28.16
C PRO A 21 66.05 -23.13 -28.46
N GLU A 22 65.86 -24.10 -29.36
CA GLU A 22 64.52 -24.57 -29.76
C GLU A 22 63.84 -25.35 -28.63
N GLU A 23 64.58 -26.22 -27.94
CA GLU A 23 64.09 -26.99 -26.81
C GLU A 23 63.80 -26.09 -25.60
N ALA A 24 64.65 -25.10 -25.34
CA ALA A 24 64.45 -24.12 -24.27
C ALA A 24 63.22 -23.25 -24.51
N GLU A 25 63.01 -22.81 -25.76
CA GLU A 25 61.82 -22.05 -26.17
C GLU A 25 60.54 -22.86 -26.00
N THR A 26 60.53 -24.11 -26.51
CA THR A 26 59.38 -25.02 -26.36
C THR A 26 59.05 -25.27 -24.89
N MET A 27 60.07 -25.49 -24.04
CA MET A 27 59.85 -25.71 -22.61
C MET A 27 59.29 -24.47 -21.92
N MET A 28 59.76 -23.29 -22.31
CA MET A 28 59.32 -22.01 -21.75
C MET A 28 57.93 -21.61 -22.25
N GLU A 29 57.55 -22.04 -23.45
CA GLU A 29 56.19 -21.91 -24.00
C GLU A 29 55.19 -22.83 -23.27
N LEU A 30 55.63 -24.01 -22.83
CA LEU A 30 54.84 -24.95 -22.03
C LEU A 30 54.69 -24.52 -20.57
N LEU A 31 55.52 -23.59 -20.06
CA LEU A 31 55.34 -23.07 -18.71
C LEU A 31 54.07 -22.21 -18.67
N PRO A 32 53.19 -22.43 -17.67
CA PRO A 32 51.99 -21.62 -17.54
C PRO A 32 52.38 -20.15 -17.42
N HIS A 33 51.98 -19.35 -18.41
CA HIS A 33 52.18 -17.91 -18.35
C HIS A 33 51.52 -17.39 -17.07
N GLN A 34 52.23 -16.55 -16.31
CA GLN A 34 51.63 -16.00 -15.09
C GLN A 34 50.36 -15.23 -15.46
N GLY A 35 49.22 -15.67 -14.91
CA GLY A 35 47.89 -15.15 -15.24
C GLY A 35 46.76 -16.13 -14.99
N TRP A 36 47.02 -17.44 -14.90
CA TRP A 36 45.98 -18.46 -14.66
C TRP A 36 45.37 -18.39 -13.25
N SER A 37 46.01 -17.67 -12.32
CA SER A 37 45.46 -17.40 -10.99
C SER A 37 44.36 -16.34 -10.98
N ASP A 38 44.34 -15.45 -11.98
CA ASP A 38 43.37 -14.36 -12.08
C ASP A 38 42.19 -14.71 -13.02
N VAL A 39 42.24 -15.87 -13.68
CA VAL A 39 41.15 -16.36 -14.51
C VAL A 39 40.11 -17.04 -13.62
N ALA A 40 38.90 -16.47 -13.57
CA ALA A 40 37.76 -17.07 -12.89
C ALA A 40 37.54 -18.50 -13.39
N ARG A 41 37.49 -19.46 -12.46
CA ARG A 41 37.28 -20.87 -12.81
C ARG A 41 35.80 -21.11 -13.08
N THR A 42 35.48 -22.14 -13.85
CA THR A 42 34.08 -22.56 -14.07
C THR A 42 33.33 -22.79 -12.77
N GLY A 43 34.00 -23.31 -11.73
CA GLY A 43 33.40 -23.48 -10.40
C GLY A 43 33.01 -22.17 -9.71
N ASP A 44 33.80 -21.11 -9.89
CA ASP A 44 33.52 -19.78 -9.32
C ASP A 44 32.30 -19.17 -9.99
N ILE A 45 32.20 -19.32 -11.32
CA ILE A 45 31.05 -18.87 -12.11
C ILE A 45 29.79 -19.63 -11.70
N GLN A 46 29.85 -20.96 -11.55
CA GLN A 46 28.72 -21.77 -11.10
C GLN A 46 28.29 -21.45 -9.66
N ALA A 47 29.23 -21.07 -8.79
CA ALA A 47 28.91 -20.63 -7.44
C ALA A 47 28.20 -19.26 -7.46
N LEU A 48 28.68 -18.33 -8.29
CA LEU A 48 28.06 -17.03 -8.47
C LEU A 48 26.66 -17.14 -9.09
N GLU A 49 26.49 -17.97 -10.12
CA GLU A 49 25.20 -18.24 -10.77
C GLU A 49 24.17 -18.78 -9.77
N ARG A 50 24.56 -19.77 -8.95
CA ARG A 50 23.69 -20.30 -7.90
C ARG A 50 23.30 -19.22 -6.89
N SER A 51 24.29 -18.46 -6.40
CA SER A 51 24.05 -17.36 -5.45
C SER A 51 23.09 -16.30 -6.03
N LEU A 52 23.25 -15.95 -7.30
CA LEU A 52 22.35 -15.00 -7.98
C LEU A 52 20.95 -15.57 -8.15
N ASN A 53 20.80 -16.82 -8.58
CA ASN A 53 19.49 -17.46 -8.72
C ASN A 53 18.78 -17.60 -7.37
N ASP A 54 19.50 -17.93 -6.30
CA ASP A 54 18.95 -18.02 -4.95
C ASP A 54 18.46 -16.64 -4.49
N ARG A 55 19.25 -15.59 -4.71
CA ARG A 55 18.86 -14.20 -4.39
C ARG A 55 17.63 -13.74 -5.18
N ILE A 56 17.60 -13.98 -6.49
CA ILE A 56 16.45 -13.63 -7.35
C ILE A 56 15.20 -14.37 -6.88
N THR A 57 15.33 -15.65 -6.53
CA THR A 57 14.20 -16.45 -6.04
C THR A 57 13.69 -15.93 -4.69
N ALA A 58 14.61 -15.58 -3.79
CA ALA A 58 14.27 -15.00 -2.49
C ALA A 58 13.58 -13.64 -2.63
N GLU A 59 14.13 -12.73 -3.44
CA GLU A 59 13.52 -11.41 -3.70
C GLU A 59 12.16 -11.54 -4.39
N SER A 60 12.01 -12.47 -5.33
CA SER A 60 10.71 -12.74 -5.96
C SER A 60 9.67 -13.26 -4.96
N ALA A 61 10.09 -14.10 -4.00
CA ALA A 61 9.21 -14.59 -2.95
C ALA A 61 8.80 -13.46 -1.99
N LEU A 62 9.73 -12.59 -1.61
CA LEU A 62 9.46 -11.41 -0.77
C LEU A 62 8.46 -10.46 -1.45
N LEU A 63 8.70 -10.10 -2.72
CA LEU A 63 7.79 -9.23 -3.48
C LEU A 63 6.39 -9.84 -3.60
N ARG A 64 6.27 -11.16 -3.77
CA ARG A 64 4.97 -11.84 -3.79
C ARG A 64 4.28 -11.79 -2.44
N ALA A 65 5.03 -11.90 -1.34
CA ALA A 65 4.49 -11.78 0.01
C ALA A 65 3.99 -10.36 0.29
N GLU A 66 4.80 -9.34 0.00
CA GLU A 66 4.42 -7.92 0.15
C GLU A 66 3.18 -7.59 -0.70
N MET A 67 3.11 -8.07 -1.94
CA MET A 67 1.92 -7.89 -2.78
C MET A 67 0.67 -8.59 -2.23
N ALA A 68 0.83 -9.74 -1.57
CA ALA A 68 -0.28 -10.43 -0.94
C ALA A 68 -0.77 -9.70 0.31
N GLU A 69 0.16 -9.16 1.10
CA GLU A 69 -0.11 -8.34 2.28
C GLU A 69 -0.86 -7.05 1.90
N LEU A 70 -0.33 -6.27 0.95
CA LEU A 70 -0.99 -5.06 0.44
C LEU A 70 -2.39 -5.33 -0.11
N ARG A 71 -2.58 -6.46 -0.79
CA ARG A 71 -3.92 -6.87 -1.26
C ARG A 71 -4.86 -7.19 -0.09
N GLY A 72 -4.34 -7.77 0.99
CA GLY A 72 -5.06 -8.01 2.22
C GLY A 72 -5.49 -6.71 2.91
N GLU A 73 -4.56 -5.78 3.08
CA GLU A 73 -4.80 -4.45 3.65
C GLU A 73 -5.88 -3.70 2.86
N LEU A 74 -5.72 -3.58 1.53
CA LEU A 74 -6.71 -2.90 0.68
C LEU A 74 -8.10 -3.54 0.74
N ARG A 75 -8.17 -4.87 0.93
CA ARG A 75 -9.46 -5.56 1.08
C ARG A 75 -10.12 -5.23 2.41
N ASN A 76 -9.34 -5.14 3.48
CA ASN A 76 -9.84 -4.78 4.81
C ASN A 76 -10.30 -3.31 4.83
N ASP A 77 -9.46 -2.39 4.35
CA ASP A 77 -9.80 -0.96 4.26
C ASP A 77 -11.11 -0.73 3.48
N MET A 78 -11.30 -1.47 2.38
CA MET A 78 -12.51 -1.34 1.57
C MET A 78 -13.75 -1.96 2.24
N ALA A 79 -13.57 -2.98 3.10
CA ALA A 79 -14.64 -3.53 3.91
C ALA A 79 -15.03 -2.58 5.05
N ASP A 80 -14.03 -1.96 5.69
CA ASP A 80 -14.22 -1.00 6.77
C ASP A 80 -14.93 0.26 6.26
N LEU A 81 -14.45 0.85 5.15
CA LEU A 81 -15.10 2.00 4.51
C LEU A 81 -16.56 1.71 4.13
N ARG A 82 -16.84 0.50 3.63
CA ARG A 82 -18.23 0.07 3.34
C ARG A 82 -19.06 -0.02 4.62
N GLY A 83 -18.47 -0.48 5.73
CA GLY A 83 -19.10 -0.52 7.04
C GLY A 83 -19.46 0.87 7.55
N GLU A 84 -18.49 1.79 7.51
CA GLU A 84 -18.65 3.19 7.89
C GLU A 84 -19.76 3.86 7.08
N LEU A 85 -19.72 3.79 5.75
CA LEU A 85 -20.74 4.38 4.88
C LEU A 85 -22.15 3.84 5.16
N ARG A 86 -22.27 2.54 5.48
CA ARG A 86 -23.56 1.95 5.84
C ARG A 86 -24.07 2.45 7.19
N SER A 87 -23.16 2.59 8.16
CA SER A 87 -23.47 3.15 9.47
C SER A 87 -23.93 4.60 9.34
N ASP A 88 -23.18 5.42 8.60
CA ASP A 88 -23.50 6.83 8.36
C ASP A 88 -24.84 7.00 7.66
N MET A 89 -25.11 6.22 6.61
CA MET A 89 -26.42 6.24 5.93
C MET A 89 -27.57 5.88 6.88
N SER A 90 -27.38 4.88 7.73
CA SER A 90 -28.38 4.48 8.72
C SER A 90 -28.60 5.57 9.76
N GLY A 91 -27.51 6.20 10.23
CA GLY A 91 -27.56 7.35 11.15
C GLY A 91 -28.27 8.56 10.55
N LEU A 92 -28.01 8.88 9.29
CA LEU A 92 -28.69 9.96 8.56
C LEU A 92 -30.19 9.66 8.40
N GLN A 93 -30.57 8.43 8.08
CA GLN A 93 -31.98 8.03 7.97
C GLN A 93 -32.73 8.16 9.31
N LEU A 94 -32.10 7.74 10.41
CA LEU A 94 -32.66 7.89 11.76
C LEU A 94 -32.82 9.37 12.11
N SER A 95 -31.76 10.17 11.92
CA SER A 95 -31.79 11.61 12.19
C SER A 95 -32.88 12.33 11.39
N LEU A 96 -33.03 12.03 10.10
CA LEU A 96 -34.11 12.60 9.28
C LEU A 96 -35.49 12.19 9.80
N THR A 97 -35.67 10.91 10.16
CA THR A 97 -36.95 10.41 10.67
C THR A 97 -37.33 11.10 11.99
N GLU A 98 -36.37 11.28 12.89
CA GLU A 98 -36.55 12.00 14.15
C GLU A 98 -36.88 13.48 13.91
N GLN A 99 -36.17 14.14 13.00
CA GLN A 99 -36.45 15.53 12.63
C GLN A 99 -37.85 15.68 12.04
N PHE A 100 -38.28 14.79 11.15
CA PHE A 100 -39.65 14.81 10.60
C PHE A 100 -40.72 14.55 11.66
N ALA A 101 -40.47 13.65 12.62
CA ALA A 101 -41.38 13.41 13.73
C ALA A 101 -41.51 14.65 14.61
N SER A 102 -40.39 15.26 14.99
CA SER A 102 -40.35 16.50 15.77
C SER A 102 -41.09 17.65 15.07
N PHE A 103 -40.81 17.86 13.78
CA PHE A 103 -41.49 18.88 12.98
C PHE A 103 -43.00 18.64 12.88
N ARG A 104 -43.43 17.39 12.69
CA ARG A 104 -44.85 17.04 12.67
C ARG A 104 -45.53 17.34 14.00
N ASP A 105 -44.88 17.02 15.11
CA ASP A 105 -45.41 17.30 16.45
C ASP A 105 -45.53 18.81 16.69
N GLU A 106 -44.55 19.60 16.25
CA GLU A 106 -44.59 21.06 16.30
C GLU A 106 -45.77 21.62 15.50
N LEU A 107 -45.96 21.19 14.25
CA LEU A 107 -47.13 21.58 13.45
C LEU A 107 -48.47 21.22 14.11
N HIS A 108 -48.59 20.04 14.71
CA HIS A 108 -49.81 19.66 15.41
C HIS A 108 -50.04 20.45 16.70
N ARG A 109 -48.98 20.91 17.38
CA ARG A 109 -49.10 21.82 18.53
C ARG A 109 -49.59 23.19 18.05
N ASP A 110 -48.99 23.74 17.00
CA ASP A 110 -49.37 25.03 16.43
C ASP A 110 -50.80 25.03 15.92
N GLN A 111 -51.20 23.99 15.19
CA GLN A 111 -52.58 23.83 14.72
C GLN A 111 -53.58 23.81 15.88
N ARG A 112 -53.28 23.10 16.99
CA ARG A 112 -54.14 23.07 18.17
C ARG A 112 -54.20 24.43 18.86
N THR A 113 -53.09 25.14 18.94
CA THR A 113 -53.03 26.49 19.51
C THR A 113 -53.88 27.46 18.69
N LEU A 114 -53.73 27.46 17.36
CA LEU A 114 -54.53 28.27 16.46
C LEU A 114 -56.02 27.94 16.54
N GLN A 115 -56.39 26.65 16.55
CA GLN A 115 -57.79 26.24 16.72
C GLN A 115 -58.38 26.74 18.03
N ARG A 116 -57.64 26.64 19.15
CA ARG A 116 -58.08 27.17 20.44
C ARG A 116 -58.28 28.69 20.39
N GLN A 117 -57.34 29.42 19.80
CA GLN A 117 -57.42 30.87 19.64
C GLN A 117 -58.64 31.29 18.79
N ILE A 118 -58.87 30.60 17.65
CA ILE A 118 -60.02 30.86 16.79
C ILE A 118 -61.34 30.59 17.53
N ILE A 119 -61.45 29.47 18.25
CA ILE A 119 -62.65 29.15 19.03
C ILE A 119 -62.91 30.22 20.09
N LEU A 120 -61.89 30.62 20.85
CA LEU A 120 -62.02 31.68 21.85
C LEU A 120 -62.45 33.01 21.22
N ALA A 121 -61.83 33.40 20.10
CA ALA A 121 -62.19 34.62 19.39
C ALA A 121 -63.65 34.59 18.89
N LEU A 122 -64.11 33.47 18.33
CA LEU A 122 -65.49 33.30 17.90
C LEU A 122 -66.48 33.33 19.07
N VAL A 123 -66.15 32.71 20.20
CA VAL A 123 -66.98 32.74 21.42
C VAL A 123 -67.11 34.17 21.96
N VAL A 124 -65.99 34.90 22.07
CA VAL A 124 -66.00 36.31 22.51
C VAL A 124 -66.82 37.17 21.56
N ALA A 125 -66.64 37.01 20.24
CA ALA A 125 -67.42 37.74 19.25
C ALA A 125 -68.93 37.44 19.36
N LEU A 126 -69.31 36.17 19.54
CA LEU A 126 -70.71 35.77 19.72
C LEU A 126 -71.33 36.38 20.98
N ILE A 127 -70.64 36.32 22.12
CA ILE A 127 -71.13 36.90 23.38
C ILE A 127 -71.37 38.41 23.21
N SER A 128 -70.44 39.13 22.59
CA SER A 128 -70.60 40.57 22.32
C SER A 128 -71.82 40.88 21.45
N VAL A 129 -72.11 40.07 20.43
CA VAL A 129 -73.31 40.22 19.58
C VAL A 129 -74.58 39.99 20.39
N VAL A 130 -74.62 38.97 21.24
CA VAL A 130 -75.79 38.66 22.09
C VAL A 130 -76.06 39.78 23.10
N ILE A 131 -75.02 40.30 23.77
CA ILE A 131 -75.15 41.42 24.72
C ILE A 131 -75.73 42.65 24.03
N SER A 132 -75.21 42.98 22.84
CA SER A 132 -75.72 44.10 22.02
C SER A 132 -77.18 43.91 21.61
N ALA A 133 -77.57 42.72 21.16
CA ALA A 133 -78.94 42.40 20.73
C ALA A 133 -79.95 42.36 21.90
N ALA A 134 -79.52 41.96 23.10
CA ALA A 134 -80.37 41.89 24.29
C ALA A 134 -80.63 43.25 24.96
N GLY A 135 -80.03 44.34 24.47
CA GLY A 135 -80.20 45.68 25.04
C GLY A 135 -79.57 45.84 26.43
N LEU A 136 -78.58 45.00 26.77
CA LEU A 136 -77.84 45.05 28.05
C LEU A 136 -76.66 46.03 28.02
N GLY A 137 -76.70 47.03 27.12
CA GLY A 137 -75.68 48.06 26.93
C GLY A 137 -76.16 49.46 27.31
#